data_AF-A0A2S2Q5U5-F1
#
_entry.id   AF-A0A2S2Q5U5-F1
#
_cell.length_a   1.000
_cell.length_b   1.000
_cell.length_c   1.000
_cell.angle_alpha   90.00
_cell.angle_beta   90.00
_cell.angle_gamma   90.00
#
_symmetry.space_group_name_H-M   'P 1'
#
loop_
_entity.id
_entity.type
_entity.pdbx_description
1 polymer ?
#
loop_
_entity_poly.entity_id
_entity_poly.type
_entity_poly.pdbx_seq_one_letter_code
_entity_poly.pdbx_strand_id
1 'polypeptide(L)'
;QFQKNSSFHRIIGRSPYKALFGCDPKIGLSSSNLPLDIIQKMNTEEHLEEILNKIEIQNNNEEITSHCSICNIEMQIEVDFAGAIICDPCETGEKIRKQRVLGNQEQENAAEKMLKVLSYNYH
;
A
#
# COMPACT_ATOMS: atom_id res chain seq x y z
N GLN A 1 -25.82 4.68 21.96
CA GLN A 1 -25.96 6.04 21.38
C GLN A 1 -26.88 6.05 20.17
N PHE A 2 -26.71 5.13 19.21
CA PHE A 2 -27.57 5.05 18.01
C PHE A 2 -29.07 5.14 18.32
N GLN A 3 -29.58 4.26 19.20
CA GLN A 3 -31.00 4.26 19.58
C GLN A 3 -31.52 5.59 20.14
N LYS A 4 -30.67 6.37 20.83
CA LYS A 4 -31.04 7.70 21.35
C LYS A 4 -31.12 8.75 20.24
N ASN A 5 -30.27 8.62 19.22
CA ASN A 5 -30.22 9.56 18.09
C ASN A 5 -31.20 9.20 16.97
N SER A 6 -31.60 7.93 16.85
CA SER A 6 -32.53 7.46 15.83
C SER A 6 -33.98 7.38 16.30
N SER A 7 -34.23 7.41 17.61
CA SER A 7 -35.59 7.41 18.16
C SER A 7 -36.31 8.74 17.95
N PHE A 8 -37.63 8.67 17.86
CA PHE A 8 -38.47 9.86 17.75
C PHE A 8 -38.41 10.69 19.04
N HIS A 9 -38.04 11.96 18.92
CA HIS A 9 -38.01 12.87 20.04
C HIS A 9 -39.19 13.84 19.97
N ARG A 10 -40.13 13.68 20.91
CA ARG A 10 -41.45 14.34 20.91
C ARG A 10 -41.40 15.86 20.72
N ILE A 11 -40.46 16.55 21.36
CA ILE A 11 -40.38 18.02 21.32
C ILE A 11 -39.93 18.53 19.95
N ILE A 12 -38.99 17.86 19.29
CA ILE A 12 -38.45 18.30 17.99
C ILE A 12 -39.23 17.71 16.81
N GLY A 13 -40.20 16.82 17.08
CA GLY A 13 -41.07 16.21 16.08
C GLY A 13 -40.36 15.29 15.07
N ARG A 14 -39.12 14.89 15.36
CA ARG A 14 -38.29 14.01 14.52
C ARG A 14 -37.20 13.36 15.38
N SER A 15 -36.36 12.50 14.80
CA SER A 15 -35.19 11.99 15.54
C SER A 15 -34.08 13.04 15.61
N PRO A 16 -33.25 13.06 16.68
CA PRO A 16 -32.10 13.96 16.75
C PRO A 16 -31.17 13.84 15.54
N TYR A 17 -31.00 12.63 15.00
CA TYR A 17 -30.27 12.39 13.76
C TYR A 17 -30.90 13.14 12.58
N LYS A 18 -32.21 12.98 12.36
CA LYS A 18 -32.92 13.66 11.27
C LYS A 18 -32.94 15.18 11.41
N ALA A 19 -32.91 15.68 12.64
CA ALA A 19 -32.78 17.11 12.89
C ALA A 19 -31.41 17.67 12.45
N LEU A 20 -30.33 16.91 12.62
CA LEU A 20 -28.98 17.32 12.26
C LEU A 20 -28.66 17.08 10.78
N PHE A 21 -29.04 15.91 10.24
CA PHE A 21 -28.63 15.47 8.91
C PHE A 21 -29.72 15.63 7.84
N GLY A 22 -30.96 15.95 8.23
CA GLY A 22 -32.08 16.16 7.31
C GLY A 22 -32.65 14.88 6.67
N CYS A 23 -32.05 13.71 6.92
CA CYS A 23 -32.52 12.42 6.44
C CYS A 23 -32.66 11.41 7.58
N ASP A 24 -33.38 10.31 7.32
CA ASP A 24 -33.42 9.19 8.26
C ASP A 24 -32.08 8.44 8.25
N PRO A 25 -31.65 7.88 9.40
CA PRO A 25 -30.41 7.12 9.45
C PRO A 25 -30.47 5.94 8.48
N LYS A 26 -29.39 5.76 7.72
CA LYS A 26 -29.18 4.60 6.85
C LYS A 26 -28.92 3.37 7.71
N ILE A 27 -29.79 2.36 7.62
CA ILE A 27 -29.72 1.13 8.42
C ILE A 27 -29.77 -0.06 7.47
N GLY A 28 -28.87 -1.03 7.68
CA GLY A 28 -28.84 -2.28 6.94
C GLY A 28 -28.42 -2.14 5.47
N LEU A 29 -28.34 -3.28 4.78
CA LEU A 29 -27.88 -3.36 3.39
C LEU A 29 -28.82 -2.66 2.40
N SER A 30 -30.11 -2.52 2.73
CA SER A 30 -31.09 -1.77 1.92
C SER A 30 -30.77 -0.29 1.75
N SER A 31 -29.90 0.26 2.61
CA SER A 31 -29.42 1.64 2.52
C SER A 31 -28.11 1.81 1.74
N SER A 32 -27.53 0.69 1.28
CA SER A 32 -26.35 0.67 0.41
C SER A 32 -26.73 0.90 -1.06
N ASN A 33 -25.73 1.06 -1.92
CA ASN A 33 -25.93 1.17 -3.37
C ASN A 33 -26.03 -0.20 -4.07
N LEU A 34 -26.28 -1.28 -3.31
CA LEU A 34 -26.39 -2.62 -3.87
C LEU A 34 -27.77 -2.83 -4.55
N PRO A 35 -27.81 -3.52 -5.70
CA PRO A 35 -29.05 -3.94 -6.34
C PRO A 35 -29.96 -4.73 -5.39
N LEU A 36 -31.25 -4.44 -5.42
CA LEU A 36 -32.24 -5.05 -4.51
C LEU A 36 -32.33 -6.57 -4.70
N ASP A 37 -32.17 -7.06 -5.91
CA ASP A 37 -32.18 -8.48 -6.24
C ASP A 37 -31.00 -9.24 -5.61
N ILE A 38 -29.86 -8.57 -5.40
CA ILE A 38 -28.70 -9.14 -4.70
C ILE A 38 -28.98 -9.18 -3.20
N ILE A 39 -29.50 -8.08 -2.63
CA ILE A 39 -29.87 -8.02 -1.21
C ILE A 39 -30.90 -9.10 -0.87
N GLN A 40 -31.90 -9.33 -1.74
CA GLN A 40 -32.93 -10.35 -1.56
C GLN A 40 -32.43 -11.79 -1.70
N LYS A 41 -31.28 -12.02 -2.33
CA LYS A 41 -30.65 -13.35 -2.39
C LYS A 41 -29.84 -13.64 -1.12
N MET A 42 -29.40 -12.60 -0.42
CA MET A 42 -28.59 -12.68 0.81
C MET A 42 -29.50 -12.70 2.05
N ASN A 43 -30.27 -13.77 2.21
CA ASN A 43 -31.25 -13.90 3.30
C ASN A 43 -30.67 -14.49 4.59
N THR A 44 -29.46 -15.05 4.54
CA THR A 44 -28.83 -15.72 5.68
C THR A 44 -27.36 -15.31 5.81
N GLU A 45 -26.79 -15.55 6.98
CA GLU A 45 -25.39 -15.23 7.27
C GLU A 45 -24.43 -16.09 6.44
N GLU A 46 -24.80 -17.33 6.12
CA GLU A 46 -24.01 -18.24 5.30
C GLU A 46 -23.80 -17.70 3.88
N HIS A 47 -24.80 -17.02 3.31
CA HIS A 47 -24.65 -16.36 2.00
C HIS A 47 -23.64 -15.21 2.02
N LEU A 48 -23.55 -14.48 3.15
CA LEU A 48 -22.52 -13.46 3.35
C LEU A 48 -21.14 -14.11 3.44
N GLU A 49 -21.02 -15.18 4.21
CA GLU A 49 -19.78 -15.94 4.39
C GLU A 49 -19.27 -16.53 3.07
N GLU A 50 -20.14 -17.09 2.24
CA GLU A 50 -19.75 -17.56 0.91
C GLU A 50 -19.19 -16.46 0.02
N ILE A 51 -19.76 -15.25 0.08
CA ILE A 51 -19.28 -14.11 -0.70
C ILE A 51 -17.91 -13.66 -0.18
N LEU A 52 -17.74 -13.57 1.14
CA LEU A 52 -16.46 -13.21 1.76
C LEU A 52 -15.36 -14.23 1.42
N ASN A 53 -15.66 -15.52 1.52
CA ASN A 53 -14.74 -16.60 1.16
C ASN A 53 -14.38 -16.56 -0.32
N LYS A 54 -15.34 -16.26 -1.22
CA LYS A 54 -15.05 -16.10 -2.66
C LYS A 54 -14.15 -14.89 -2.93
N ILE A 55 -14.34 -13.78 -2.20
CA ILE A 55 -13.47 -12.59 -2.29
C ILE A 55 -12.06 -12.94 -1.81
N GLU A 56 -11.91 -13.66 -0.69
CA GLU A 56 -10.60 -14.11 -0.21
C GLU A 56 -9.93 -15.09 -1.18
N ILE A 57 -10.68 -16.01 -1.78
CA ILE A 57 -10.16 -16.93 -2.80
C ILE A 57 -9.72 -16.18 -4.07
N GLN A 58 -10.42 -15.11 -4.45
CA GLN A 58 -10.02 -14.24 -5.57
C GLN A 58 -8.85 -13.31 -5.23
N ASN A 59 -8.68 -12.98 -3.95
CA ASN A 59 -7.57 -12.19 -3.42
C ASN A 59 -6.38 -13.06 -2.96
N ASN A 60 -6.45 -14.39 -3.11
CA ASN A 60 -5.25 -15.20 -3.19
C ASN A 60 -4.58 -14.82 -4.51
N ASN A 61 -3.83 -13.72 -4.43
CA ASN A 61 -2.90 -13.25 -5.43
C ASN A 61 -2.33 -14.48 -6.11
N GLU A 62 -2.52 -14.59 -7.43
CA GLU A 62 -1.72 -15.50 -8.22
C GLU A 62 -0.28 -15.30 -7.74
N GLU A 63 0.36 -16.35 -7.19
CA GLU A 63 1.76 -16.27 -6.78
C GLU A 63 2.55 -16.00 -8.06
N ILE A 64 2.73 -14.71 -8.40
CA ILE A 64 3.50 -14.31 -9.55
C ILE A 64 4.95 -14.52 -9.15
N THR A 65 5.46 -15.69 -9.51
CA THR A 65 6.88 -16.00 -9.42
C THR A 65 7.62 -15.03 -10.34
N SER A 66 8.28 -14.06 -9.71
CA SER A 66 9.06 -13.06 -10.42
C SER A 66 10.54 -13.35 -10.27
N HIS A 67 11.35 -12.85 -11.19
CA HIS A 67 12.79 -13.05 -11.16
C HIS A 67 13.49 -11.69 -11.03
N CYS A 68 14.51 -11.62 -10.17
CA CYS A 68 15.36 -10.45 -10.08
C CYS A 68 15.99 -10.15 -11.45
N SER A 69 15.85 -8.91 -11.93
CA SER A 69 16.34 -8.47 -13.24
C SER A 69 17.86 -8.50 -13.38
N ILE A 70 18.59 -8.63 -12.27
CA ILE A 70 20.07 -8.59 -12.23
C ILE A 70 20.67 -9.99 -12.09
N CYS A 71 20.17 -10.78 -11.14
CA CYS A 71 20.76 -12.09 -10.80
C CYS A 71 19.85 -13.28 -11.14
N ASN A 72 18.63 -13.01 -11.62
CA ASN A 72 17.63 -14.02 -11.98
C ASN A 72 17.22 -14.95 -10.82
N ILE A 73 17.39 -14.51 -9.58
CA ILE A 73 16.88 -15.23 -8.40
C ILE A 73 15.37 -15.04 -8.33
N GLU A 74 14.67 -16.15 -8.11
CA GLU A 74 13.22 -16.19 -7.92
C GLU A 74 12.80 -15.44 -6.65
N MET A 75 11.74 -14.65 -6.75
CA MET A 75 11.23 -13.81 -5.68
C MET A 75 9.69 -13.85 -5.67
N GLN A 76 9.14 -14.07 -4.48
CA GLN A 76 7.69 -14.00 -4.22
C GLN A 76 7.31 -12.55 -3.97
N ILE A 77 6.49 -11.96 -4.85
CA ILE A 77 6.10 -10.55 -4.75
C ILE A 77 4.63 -10.38 -5.09
N GLU A 78 3.92 -9.56 -4.31
CA GLU A 78 2.61 -9.03 -4.65
C GLU A 78 2.80 -7.83 -5.60
N VAL A 79 2.59 -8.02 -6.90
CA VAL A 79 2.89 -6.98 -7.91
C VAL A 79 1.65 -6.22 -8.38
N ASP A 80 1.56 -4.95 -7.97
CA ASP A 80 0.63 -3.96 -8.53
C ASP A 80 1.30 -2.95 -9.48
N PHE A 81 2.60 -3.10 -9.80
CA PHE A 81 3.33 -2.10 -10.59
C PHE A 81 4.29 -2.68 -11.63
N ALA A 82 4.29 -2.10 -12.83
CA ALA A 82 5.15 -2.43 -13.97
C ALA A 82 6.59 -1.88 -13.81
N GLY A 83 7.24 -2.14 -12.67
CA GLY A 83 8.63 -1.74 -12.38
C GLY A 83 9.63 -2.86 -12.63
N ALA A 84 10.91 -2.51 -12.82
CA ALA A 84 12.00 -3.49 -12.83
C ALA A 84 12.17 -4.08 -11.41
N ILE A 85 12.05 -5.40 -11.29
CA ILE A 85 12.15 -6.10 -10.01
C ILE A 85 13.61 -6.40 -9.73
N ILE A 86 14.15 -5.88 -8.63
CA ILE A 86 15.53 -6.10 -8.17
C ILE A 86 15.47 -6.59 -6.72
N CYS A 87 16.17 -7.68 -6.39
CA CYS A 87 16.22 -8.19 -5.03
C CYS A 87 17.11 -7.32 -4.11
N ASP A 88 16.81 -7.31 -2.80
CA ASP A 88 17.53 -6.51 -1.82
C ASP A 88 19.07 -6.67 -1.87
N PRO A 89 19.64 -7.88 -2.05
CA PRO A 89 21.08 -8.02 -2.20
C PRO A 89 21.64 -7.31 -3.43
N CYS A 90 20.93 -7.32 -4.55
CA CYS A 90 21.35 -6.65 -5.78
C CYS A 90 21.22 -5.13 -5.66
N GLU A 91 20.14 -4.64 -5.05
CA GLU A 91 19.96 -3.21 -4.78
C GLU A 91 21.05 -2.70 -3.83
N THR A 92 21.32 -3.46 -2.76
CA THR A 92 22.39 -3.16 -1.81
C THR A 92 23.76 -3.19 -2.48
N GLY A 93 24.01 -4.18 -3.35
CA GLY A 93 25.25 -4.30 -4.12
C GLY A 93 25.49 -3.08 -5.01
N GLU A 94 24.44 -2.54 -5.65
CA GLU A 94 24.55 -1.35 -6.48
C GLU A 94 24.91 -0.11 -5.64
N LYS A 95 24.27 0.07 -4.48
CA LYS A 95 24.58 1.15 -3.54
C LYS A 95 26.05 1.10 -3.10
N ILE A 96 26.53 -0.08 -2.72
CA ILE A 96 27.93 -0.29 -2.33
C ILE A 96 28.87 0.04 -3.48
N ARG A 97 28.57 -0.41 -4.71
CA ARG A 97 29.40 -0.13 -5.88
C ARG A 97 29.52 1.37 -6.14
N LYS A 98 28.41 2.11 -6.06
CA LYS A 98 28.40 3.58 -6.21
C LYS A 98 29.32 4.25 -5.19
N GLN A 99 29.25 3.84 -3.93
CA GLN A 99 30.09 4.40 -2.86
C GLN A 99 31.58 4.09 -3.06
N ARG A 100 31.93 2.89 -3.52
CA ARG A 100 33.33 2.53 -3.82
C ARG A 100 33.92 3.39 -4.93
N VAL A 101 33.16 3.66 -5.99
CA VAL A 101 33.61 4.53 -7.09
C VAL A 101 33.87 5.94 -6.59
N LEU A 102 32.95 6.51 -5.80
CA LEU A 102 33.12 7.83 -5.21
C LEU A 102 34.34 7.88 -4.29
N GLY A 103 34.51 6.91 -3.40
CA GLY A 103 35.64 6.83 -2.49
C GLY A 103 36.99 6.75 -3.23
N ASN A 104 37.09 5.96 -4.30
CA ASN A 104 38.30 5.89 -5.11
C ASN A 104 38.63 7.25 -5.77
N GLN A 105 37.62 7.94 -6.30
CA GLN A 105 37.82 9.26 -6.91
C GLN A 105 38.27 10.31 -5.88
N GLU A 106 37.76 10.26 -4.65
CA GLU A 106 38.21 11.15 -3.57
C GLU A 106 39.66 10.89 -3.16
N GLN A 107 40.08 9.62 -3.15
CA GLN A 107 41.47 9.24 -2.89
C GLN A 107 42.42 9.73 -3.98
N GLU A 108 42.05 9.60 -5.25
CA GLU A 108 42.82 10.15 -6.39
C GLU A 108 42.97 11.68 -6.26
N ASN A 109 41.88 12.39 -5.99
CA ASN A 109 41.91 13.83 -5.76
C ASN A 109 42.81 14.24 -4.58
N ALA A 110 42.82 13.45 -3.49
CA ALA A 110 43.70 13.68 -2.35
C ALA A 110 45.17 13.46 -2.72
N ALA A 111 45.49 12.40 -3.47
CA ALA A 111 46.83 12.11 -3.95
C ALA A 111 47.36 13.23 -4.88
N GLU A 112 46.53 13.73 -5.81
CA GLU A 112 46.89 14.87 -6.65
C GLU A 112 47.20 16.14 -5.85
N LYS A 113 46.40 16.43 -4.82
CA LYS A 113 46.65 17.57 -3.93
C LYS A 113 47.98 17.41 -3.19
N MET A 114 48.30 16.21 -2.71
CA MET A 114 49.59 15.94 -2.06
C MET A 114 50.77 16.16 -3.00
N LEU A 115 50.69 15.67 -4.25
CA LEU A 115 51.73 15.90 -5.26
C LEU A 115 51.95 17.38 -5.55
N LYS A 116 50.86 18.16 -5.64
CA LYS A 116 50.95 19.62 -5.81
C LYS A 116 51.65 20.27 -4.61
N VAL A 117 51.26 19.94 -3.37
CA VAL A 117 51.91 20.49 -2.17
C VAL A 117 53.39 20.15 -2.14
N LEU A 118 53.79 18.92 -2.48
CA LEU A 118 55.20 18.54 -2.58
C LEU A 118 55.92 19.42 -3.60
N SER A 119 55.36 19.61 -4.80
CA SER A 119 55.99 20.45 -5.83
C SER A 119 56.20 21.91 -5.41
N TYR A 120 55.34 22.46 -4.53
CA TYR A 120 55.49 23.83 -4.01
C TYR A 120 56.51 23.97 -2.87
N ASN A 121 56.84 22.90 -2.14
CA ASN A 121 57.79 22.96 -1.01
C ASN A 121 59.26 22.75 -1.45
N TYR A 122 59.51 22.43 -2.71
CA TYR A 122 60.85 22.19 -3.27
C TYR A 122 61.33 23.30 -4.24
N HIS A 123 60.64 24.45 -4.27
CA HIS A 123 61.04 25.68 -4.97
C HIS A 123 61.09 26.85 -3.98
#